data_AF-B9L7I6-F1
#
_entry.id   AF-B9L7I6-F1
#
_cell.length_a   1.000
_cell.length_b   1.000
_cell.length_c   1.000
_cell.angle_alpha   90.00
_cell.angle_beta   90.00
_cell.angle_gamma   90.00
#
_symmetry.space_group_name_H-M   'P 1'
#
loop_
_entity.id
_entity.type
_entity.pdbx_description
1 polymer ?
#
loop_
_entity_poly.entity_id
_entity_poly.type
_entity_poly.pdbx_seq_one_letter_code
_entity_poly.pdbx_strand_id
1 'polypeptide(L)'
;MTLDEFMETYFGEIEKINNFHFNYLITNKFTFPKHNYIELKRFIDTATNFLSDIDDTLLKGLTSKLYNDVHSLYTYCKMFKKKTEYDEYVFFNDYLMEVDKYKELKSKYELLKTEIENYNKTILDVEIKLKRFKEVPKNEKELTEYKKLKKQHVDSIYYISKIKDEYAQIRKSMIDLENYERKQFIPKFNKLREINLKKLEKIINVKLYYYEKLLWLKASESYEIRKFFEASNIDGGFSTKTFINYYLKNIDETKSSNGDWYSYLKKVLKVIE
;
A
#
# COMPACT_ATOMS: atom_id res chain seq x y z
N MET A 1 16.33 11.87 8.03
CA MET A 1 15.15 11.29 8.72
C MET A 1 15.52 9.99 9.42
N THR A 2 15.03 9.75 10.63
CA THR A 2 15.23 8.48 11.36
C THR A 2 14.13 7.46 11.06
N LEU A 3 14.38 6.18 11.33
CA LEU A 3 13.39 5.11 11.22
C LEU A 3 12.13 5.40 12.05
N ASP A 4 12.29 5.94 13.25
CA ASP A 4 11.19 6.18 14.19
C ASP A 4 10.30 7.31 13.70
N GLU A 5 10.89 8.42 13.27
CA GLU A 5 10.18 9.55 12.65
C GLU A 5 9.40 9.13 11.41
N PHE A 6 10.00 8.28 10.56
CA PHE A 6 9.31 7.74 9.39
C PHE A 6 8.10 6.90 9.80
N MET A 7 8.26 5.98 10.76
CA MET A 7 7.18 5.10 11.20
C MET A 7 6.02 5.90 11.82
N GLU A 8 6.32 6.87 12.68
CA GLU A 8 5.32 7.75 13.29
C GLU A 8 4.55 8.55 12.22
N THR A 9 5.25 9.08 11.22
CA THR A 9 4.63 9.82 10.13
C THR A 9 3.78 8.91 9.24
N TYR A 10 4.31 7.74 8.88
CA TYR A 10 3.69 6.82 7.92
C TYR A 10 2.43 6.15 8.49
N PHE A 11 2.45 5.77 9.77
CA PHE A 11 1.35 5.11 10.48
C PHE A 11 0.48 6.07 11.31
N GLY A 12 0.88 7.32 11.49
CA GLY A 12 0.21 8.25 12.41
C GLY A 12 -1.27 8.50 12.10
N GLU A 13 -1.67 8.47 10.83
CA GLU A 13 -3.08 8.61 10.45
C GLU A 13 -3.91 7.41 10.90
N ILE A 14 -3.49 6.18 10.56
CA ILE A 14 -4.23 4.98 10.95
C ILE A 14 -4.25 4.81 12.47
N GLU A 15 -3.19 5.21 13.17
CA GLU A 15 -3.15 5.20 14.63
C GLU A 15 -4.16 6.16 15.25
N LYS A 16 -4.28 7.39 14.72
CA LYS A 16 -5.31 8.35 15.16
C LYS A 16 -6.72 7.81 14.94
N ILE A 17 -7.00 7.26 13.76
CA ILE A 17 -8.30 6.66 13.42
C ILE A 17 -8.60 5.48 14.37
N ASN A 18 -7.64 4.59 14.54
CA ASN A 18 -7.75 3.43 15.42
C ASN A 18 -7.99 3.84 16.87
N ASN A 19 -7.25 4.81 17.39
CA ASN A 19 -7.39 5.26 18.77
C ASN A 19 -8.74 5.93 19.00
N PHE A 20 -9.16 6.83 18.11
CA PHE A 20 -10.45 7.49 18.20
C PHE A 20 -11.60 6.48 18.25
N HIS A 21 -11.70 5.59 17.26
CA HIS A 21 -12.83 4.66 17.19
C HIS A 21 -12.76 3.57 18.23
N PHE A 22 -11.57 3.03 18.54
CA PHE A 22 -11.46 2.02 19.58
C PHE A 22 -11.86 2.58 20.95
N ASN A 23 -11.40 3.78 21.30
CA ASN A 23 -11.78 4.44 22.55
C ASN A 23 -13.27 4.71 22.61
N TYR A 24 -13.87 5.14 21.49
CA TYR A 24 -15.32 5.31 21.39
C TYR A 24 -16.07 4.01 21.68
N LEU A 25 -15.66 2.88 21.07
CA LEU A 25 -16.31 1.58 21.27
C LEU A 25 -16.19 1.11 22.73
N ILE A 26 -15.01 1.27 23.35
CA ILE A 26 -14.77 0.85 24.74
C ILE A 26 -15.55 1.73 25.72
N THR A 27 -15.46 3.06 25.58
CA THR A 27 -16.12 4.02 26.48
C THR A 27 -17.63 3.82 26.49
N ASN A 28 -18.21 3.51 25.32
CA ASN A 28 -19.64 3.26 25.17
C ASN A 28 -20.03 1.78 25.32
N LYS A 29 -19.12 0.92 25.80
CA LYS A 29 -19.37 -0.49 26.14
C LYS A 29 -19.97 -1.31 25.00
N PHE A 30 -19.48 -1.09 23.78
CA PHE A 30 -19.88 -1.89 22.63
C PHE A 30 -19.44 -3.36 22.80
N THR A 31 -20.31 -4.28 22.44
CA THR A 31 -20.02 -5.72 22.40
C THR A 31 -19.19 -6.04 21.18
N PHE A 32 -18.11 -6.79 21.38
CA PHE A 32 -17.29 -7.30 20.28
C PHE A 32 -17.87 -8.62 19.79
N PRO A 33 -18.39 -8.67 18.54
CA PRO A 33 -18.95 -9.91 18.00
C PRO A 33 -17.85 -10.96 17.81
N LYS A 34 -18.20 -12.23 18.05
CA LYS A 34 -17.31 -13.38 17.75
C LYS A 34 -17.20 -13.62 16.25
N HIS A 35 -18.29 -13.38 15.52
CA HIS A 35 -18.36 -13.56 14.07
C HIS A 35 -17.67 -12.43 13.31
N ASN A 36 -17.17 -12.75 12.12
CA ASN A 36 -16.54 -11.80 11.23
C ASN A 36 -17.55 -11.20 10.25
N TYR A 37 -18.27 -10.16 10.68
CA TYR A 37 -19.20 -9.36 9.89
C TYR A 37 -18.54 -8.66 8.70
N ILE A 38 -17.21 -8.51 8.65
CA ILE A 38 -16.54 -8.04 7.42
C ILE A 38 -16.79 -9.01 6.26
N GLU A 39 -16.84 -10.32 6.54
CA GLU A 39 -17.20 -11.32 5.52
C GLU A 39 -18.64 -11.17 5.03
N LEU A 40 -19.52 -10.58 5.85
CA LEU A 40 -20.92 -10.31 5.52
C LEU A 40 -21.13 -8.98 4.81
N LYS A 41 -20.11 -8.11 4.73
CA LYS A 41 -20.27 -6.73 4.28
C LYS A 41 -20.99 -6.63 2.94
N ARG A 42 -20.63 -7.46 1.96
CA ARG A 42 -21.25 -7.42 0.63
C ARG A 42 -22.77 -7.68 0.72
N PHE A 43 -23.20 -8.62 1.55
CA PHE A 43 -24.62 -8.88 1.77
C PHE A 43 -25.31 -7.78 2.55
N ILE A 44 -24.63 -7.22 3.54
CA ILE A 44 -25.14 -6.07 4.29
C ILE A 44 -25.34 -4.87 3.35
N ASP A 45 -24.40 -4.59 2.44
CA ASP A 45 -24.53 -3.54 1.43
C ASP A 45 -25.68 -3.85 0.46
N THR A 46 -25.78 -5.09 -0.04
CA THR A 46 -26.87 -5.51 -0.94
C THR A 46 -28.23 -5.41 -0.26
N ALA A 47 -28.36 -5.87 0.98
CA ALA A 47 -29.58 -5.75 1.77
C ALA A 47 -29.93 -4.27 2.02
N THR A 48 -28.92 -3.45 2.32
CA THR A 48 -29.10 -2.01 2.52
C THR A 48 -29.73 -1.37 1.29
N ASN A 49 -29.13 -1.57 0.12
CA ASN A 49 -29.62 -0.98 -1.13
C ASN A 49 -31.02 -1.51 -1.48
N PHE A 50 -31.20 -2.83 -1.41
CA PHE A 50 -32.48 -3.47 -1.73
C PHE A 50 -33.62 -2.96 -0.85
N LEU A 51 -33.40 -2.86 0.46
CA LEU A 51 -34.41 -2.39 1.39
C LEU A 51 -34.65 -0.89 1.26
N SER A 52 -33.63 -0.09 0.92
CA SER A 52 -33.80 1.35 0.67
C SER A 52 -34.55 1.65 -0.63
N ASP A 53 -34.50 0.74 -1.61
CA ASP A 53 -35.30 0.85 -2.83
C ASP A 53 -36.80 0.62 -2.54
N ILE A 54 -37.12 -0.14 -1.48
CA ILE A 54 -38.50 -0.35 -0.99
C ILE A 54 -38.96 0.81 -0.11
N ASP A 55 -38.09 1.28 0.80
CA ASP A 55 -38.40 2.37 1.73
C ASP A 55 -37.19 3.31 1.87
N ASP A 56 -37.29 4.50 1.26
CA ASP A 56 -36.24 5.52 1.26
C ASP A 56 -35.95 6.10 2.66
N THR A 57 -36.88 5.93 3.61
CA THR A 57 -36.71 6.42 4.99
C THR A 57 -35.73 5.58 5.80
N LEU A 58 -35.43 4.36 5.36
CA LEU A 58 -34.54 3.42 6.03
C LEU A 58 -33.13 4.00 6.24
N LEU A 59 -32.64 4.76 5.25
CA LEU A 59 -31.34 5.43 5.28
C LEU A 59 -31.42 6.90 5.71
N LYS A 60 -32.25 7.21 6.70
CA LYS A 60 -32.30 8.54 7.35
C LYS A 60 -31.69 8.47 8.76
N GLY A 61 -31.21 9.61 9.25
CA GLY A 61 -30.71 9.75 10.62
C GLY A 61 -29.53 8.85 10.97
N LEU A 62 -29.68 8.06 12.05
CA LEU A 62 -28.59 7.24 12.60
C LEU A 62 -28.13 6.13 11.65
N THR A 63 -29.06 5.49 10.92
CA THR A 63 -28.74 4.39 10.00
C THR A 63 -27.79 4.86 8.91
N SER A 64 -28.08 6.00 8.28
CA SER A 64 -27.21 6.62 7.28
C SER A 64 -25.84 6.98 7.82
N LYS A 65 -25.80 7.63 9.01
CA LYS A 65 -24.53 8.02 9.63
C LYS A 65 -23.65 6.81 9.91
N LEU A 66 -24.22 5.73 10.45
CA LEU A 66 -23.48 4.51 10.75
C LEU A 66 -23.05 3.76 9.48
N TYR A 67 -23.91 3.69 8.46
CA TYR A 67 -23.57 3.11 7.17
C TYR A 67 -22.37 3.83 6.52
N ASN A 68 -22.43 5.17 6.45
CA ASN A 68 -21.38 5.99 5.86
C ASN A 68 -20.06 5.86 6.62
N ASP A 69 -20.11 5.89 7.95
CA ASP A 69 -18.93 5.71 8.81
C ASP A 69 -18.28 4.32 8.63
N VAL A 70 -19.08 3.25 8.59
CA VAL A 70 -18.59 1.89 8.25
C VAL A 70 -17.97 1.86 6.85
N HIS A 71 -18.64 2.46 5.86
CA HIS A 71 -18.16 2.47 4.48
C HIS A 71 -16.84 3.23 4.35
N SER A 72 -16.73 4.42 4.96
CA SER A 72 -15.50 5.22 4.99
C SER A 72 -14.35 4.45 5.63
N LEU A 73 -14.57 3.80 6.78
CA LEU A 73 -13.54 3.01 7.45
C LEU A 73 -13.11 1.79 6.64
N TYR A 74 -14.06 1.10 6.01
CA TYR A 74 -13.74 -0.04 5.16
C TYR A 74 -12.96 0.36 3.90
N THR A 75 -13.33 1.47 3.27
CA THR A 75 -12.60 2.04 2.13
C THR A 75 -11.19 2.46 2.54
N TYR A 76 -11.04 3.14 3.68
CA TYR A 76 -9.73 3.46 4.24
C TYR A 76 -8.89 2.21 4.50
N CYS A 77 -9.48 1.17 5.09
CA CYS A 77 -8.81 -0.11 5.33
C CYS A 77 -8.28 -0.74 4.02
N LYS A 78 -9.09 -0.74 2.94
CA LYS A 78 -8.64 -1.22 1.62
C LYS A 78 -7.49 -0.39 1.07
N MET A 79 -7.59 0.93 1.13
CA MET A 79 -6.53 1.83 0.68
C MET A 79 -5.24 1.59 1.46
N PHE A 80 -5.34 1.45 2.78
CA PHE A 80 -4.20 1.20 3.65
C PHE A 80 -3.55 -0.16 3.40
N LYS A 81 -4.35 -1.23 3.23
CA LYS A 81 -3.82 -2.55 2.84
C LYS A 81 -3.01 -2.48 1.55
N LYS A 82 -3.54 -1.80 0.52
CA LYS A 82 -2.84 -1.61 -0.76
C LYS A 82 -1.58 -0.76 -0.60
N LYS A 83 -1.65 0.34 0.15
CA LYS A 83 -0.50 1.23 0.44
C LYS A 83 0.65 0.47 1.12
N THR A 84 0.34 -0.52 1.93
CA THR A 84 1.30 -1.28 2.76
C THR A 84 1.55 -2.71 2.26
N GLU A 85 1.08 -3.04 1.06
CA GLU A 85 1.18 -4.38 0.47
C GLU A 85 2.62 -4.77 0.18
N TYR A 86 3.38 -3.83 -0.41
CA TYR A 86 4.77 -4.03 -0.83
C TYR A 86 5.72 -3.27 0.10
N ASP A 87 6.12 -3.91 1.20
CA ASP A 87 7.05 -3.36 2.19
C ASP A 87 8.41 -2.99 1.60
N GLU A 88 8.91 -3.81 0.68
CA GLU A 88 10.11 -3.54 -0.12
C GLU A 88 10.02 -2.24 -0.91
N TYR A 89 8.86 -1.97 -1.52
CA TYR A 89 8.65 -0.73 -2.27
C TYR A 89 8.70 0.49 -1.35
N VAL A 90 8.01 0.42 -0.21
CA VAL A 90 7.99 1.48 0.79
C VAL A 90 9.38 1.72 1.37
N PHE A 91 10.12 0.64 1.64
CA PHE A 91 11.50 0.73 2.12
C PHE A 91 12.38 1.54 1.15
N PHE A 92 12.41 1.16 -0.13
CA PHE A 92 13.30 1.80 -1.09
C PHE A 92 12.86 3.19 -1.52
N ASN A 93 11.56 3.40 -1.74
CA ASN A 93 11.07 4.63 -2.37
C ASN A 93 10.65 5.70 -1.36
N ASP A 94 10.14 5.29 -0.19
CA ASP A 94 9.59 6.24 0.78
C ASP A 94 10.57 6.47 1.95
N TYR A 95 11.18 5.41 2.49
CA TYR A 95 12.04 5.52 3.66
C TYR A 95 13.51 5.80 3.31
N LEU A 96 14.15 4.90 2.55
CA LEU A 96 15.59 4.93 2.31
C LEU A 96 16.01 6.20 1.59
N MET A 97 15.17 6.69 0.66
CA MET A 97 15.38 7.96 -0.04
C MET A 97 15.40 9.16 0.90
N GLU A 98 14.82 9.06 2.10
CA GLU A 98 14.77 10.10 3.13
C GLU A 98 15.88 10.00 4.19
N VAL A 99 16.68 8.92 4.15
CA VAL A 99 17.83 8.74 5.05
C VAL A 99 18.99 9.62 4.59
N ASP A 100 19.43 10.55 5.44
CA ASP A 100 20.39 11.61 5.05
C ASP A 100 21.72 11.02 4.56
N LYS A 101 22.25 10.02 5.26
CA LYS A 101 23.46 9.30 4.86
C LYS A 101 23.31 8.61 3.49
N TYR A 102 22.11 8.09 3.18
CA TYR A 102 21.86 7.47 1.87
C TYR A 102 21.79 8.53 0.77
N LYS A 103 21.15 9.68 1.03
CA LYS A 103 21.12 10.83 0.09
C LYS A 103 22.52 11.30 -0.25
N GLU A 104 23.38 11.46 0.75
CA GLU A 104 24.78 11.87 0.57
C GLU A 104 25.56 10.86 -0.29
N LEU A 105 25.48 9.57 0.04
CA LEU A 105 26.15 8.51 -0.72
C LEU A 105 25.64 8.44 -2.16
N LYS A 106 24.32 8.55 -2.37
CA LYS A 106 23.70 8.54 -3.70
C LYS A 106 24.13 9.76 -4.54
N SER A 107 24.18 10.94 -3.94
CA SER A 107 24.67 12.15 -4.62
C SER A 107 26.13 11.98 -5.05
N LYS A 108 26.98 11.50 -4.13
CA LYS A 108 28.40 11.24 -4.42
C LYS A 108 28.58 10.17 -5.51
N TYR A 109 27.76 9.11 -5.47
CA TYR A 109 27.76 8.07 -6.49
C TYR A 109 27.47 8.61 -7.90
N GLU A 110 26.43 9.45 -8.05
CA GLU A 110 26.07 10.04 -9.35
C GLU A 110 27.11 11.06 -9.84
N LEU A 111 27.74 11.80 -8.93
CA LEU A 111 28.86 12.70 -9.28
C LEU A 111 30.05 11.90 -9.83
N LEU A 112 30.52 10.89 -9.09
CA LEU A 112 31.64 10.04 -9.51
C LEU A 112 31.34 9.32 -10.83
N LYS A 113 30.11 8.83 -11.02
CA LYS A 113 29.67 8.22 -12.28
C LYS A 113 29.80 9.19 -13.45
N THR A 114 29.32 10.42 -13.27
CA THR A 114 29.43 11.49 -14.27
C THR A 114 30.90 11.83 -14.58
N GLU A 115 31.75 11.91 -13.55
CA GLU A 115 33.19 12.14 -13.73
C GLU A 115 33.85 11.00 -14.50
N ILE A 116 33.53 9.74 -14.20
CA ILE A 116 34.03 8.57 -14.95
C ILE A 116 33.65 8.70 -16.44
N GLU A 117 32.41 9.06 -16.74
CA GLU A 117 31.95 9.26 -18.12
C GLU A 117 32.72 10.39 -18.83
N ASN A 118 32.98 11.51 -18.15
CA ASN A 118 33.73 12.64 -18.69
C ASN A 118 35.21 12.30 -18.93
N TYR A 119 35.85 11.59 -18.00
CA TYR A 119 37.22 11.13 -18.17
C TYR A 119 37.35 10.10 -19.29
N ASN A 120 36.38 9.17 -19.42
CA ASN A 120 36.36 8.22 -20.54
C ASN A 120 36.31 8.95 -21.89
N LYS A 121 35.48 9.99 -22.04
CA LYS A 121 35.44 10.83 -23.24
C LYS A 121 36.77 11.54 -23.49
N THR A 122 37.34 12.14 -22.45
CA THR A 122 38.64 12.83 -22.54
C THR A 122 39.76 11.89 -22.99
N ILE A 123 39.82 10.68 -22.40
CA ILE A 123 40.80 9.65 -22.77
C ILE A 123 40.64 9.29 -24.25
N LEU A 124 39.42 9.02 -24.70
CA LEU A 124 39.12 8.68 -26.10
C LEU A 124 39.56 9.80 -27.06
N ASP A 125 39.25 11.06 -26.73
CA ASP A 125 39.63 12.21 -27.55
C ASP A 125 41.15 12.37 -27.65
N VAL A 126 41.87 12.17 -26.54
CA VAL A 126 43.33 12.22 -26.52
C VAL A 126 43.92 11.05 -27.31
N GLU A 127 43.34 9.86 -27.23
CA GLU A 127 43.75 8.69 -28.03
C GLU A 127 43.57 8.93 -29.52
N ILE A 128 42.45 9.52 -29.94
CA ILE A 128 42.22 9.89 -31.35
C ILE A 128 43.27 10.89 -31.83
N LYS A 129 43.62 11.89 -31.02
CA LYS A 129 44.67 12.87 -31.34
C LYS A 129 46.05 12.20 -31.41
N LEU A 130 46.36 11.30 -30.48
CA LEU A 130 47.61 10.53 -30.47
C LEU A 130 47.75 9.63 -31.71
N LYS A 131 46.66 8.98 -32.16
CA LYS A 131 46.66 8.13 -33.36
C LYS A 131 47.00 8.88 -34.67
N ARG A 132 46.90 10.22 -34.70
CA ARG A 132 47.33 11.02 -35.85
C ARG A 132 48.85 10.97 -36.04
N PHE A 133 49.59 10.76 -34.95
CA PHE A 133 51.03 10.52 -34.99
C PHE A 133 51.26 9.02 -35.22
N LYS A 134 51.43 8.64 -36.50
CA LYS A 134 51.72 7.23 -36.89
C LYS A 134 53.00 6.69 -36.22
N GLU A 135 53.97 7.57 -36.01
CA GLU A 135 55.24 7.32 -35.33
C GLU A 135 55.59 8.50 -34.42
N VAL A 136 56.59 8.35 -33.54
CA VAL A 136 57.09 9.44 -32.71
C VAL A 136 57.65 10.56 -33.62
N PRO A 137 57.15 11.80 -33.53
CA PRO A 137 57.58 12.87 -34.43
C PRO A 137 59.05 13.23 -34.24
N LYS A 138 59.75 13.49 -35.35
CA LYS A 138 61.13 13.99 -35.35
C LYS A 138 61.19 15.52 -35.32
N ASN A 139 60.12 16.20 -35.75
CA ASN A 139 59.98 17.65 -35.67
C ASN A 139 59.76 18.07 -34.21
N GLU A 140 60.54 19.03 -33.73
CA GLU A 140 60.52 19.51 -32.35
C GLU A 140 59.15 20.02 -31.89
N LYS A 141 58.41 20.71 -32.76
CA LYS A 141 57.06 21.23 -32.44
C LYS A 141 56.06 20.08 -32.23
N GLU A 142 56.03 19.14 -33.16
CA GLU A 142 55.14 17.98 -33.10
C GLU A 142 55.54 17.02 -31.96
N LEU A 143 56.83 16.86 -31.70
CA LEU A 143 57.33 16.06 -30.59
C LEU A 143 56.89 16.62 -29.24
N THR A 144 56.87 17.95 -29.10
CA THR A 144 56.40 18.63 -27.90
C THR A 144 54.89 18.40 -27.68
N GLU A 145 54.09 18.53 -28.74
CA GLU A 145 52.65 18.26 -28.69
C GLU A 145 52.37 16.79 -28.36
N TYR A 146 53.07 15.86 -29.02
CA TYR A 146 52.96 14.42 -28.76
C TYR A 146 53.26 14.08 -27.29
N LYS A 147 54.37 14.61 -26.74
CA LYS A 147 54.72 14.42 -25.32
C LYS A 147 53.65 14.97 -24.38
N LYS A 148 53.08 16.14 -24.70
CA LYS A 148 51.99 16.74 -23.92
C LYS A 148 50.73 15.87 -23.94
N LEU A 149 50.31 15.40 -25.11
CA LEU A 149 49.16 14.50 -25.25
C LEU A 149 49.38 13.17 -24.54
N LYS A 150 50.58 12.59 -24.65
CA LYS A 150 50.93 11.35 -23.95
C LYS A 150 50.90 11.53 -22.43
N LYS A 151 51.44 12.64 -21.92
CA LYS A 151 51.34 12.98 -20.49
C LYS A 151 49.87 13.11 -20.05
N GLN A 152 49.08 13.90 -20.78
CA GLN A 152 47.66 14.07 -20.49
C GLN A 152 46.89 12.74 -20.49
N HIS A 153 47.19 11.84 -21.43
CA HIS A 153 46.59 10.50 -21.49
C HIS A 153 46.91 9.67 -20.25
N VAL A 154 48.19 9.58 -19.89
CA VAL A 154 48.64 8.85 -18.69
C VAL A 154 48.03 9.43 -17.42
N ASP A 155 48.04 10.76 -17.27
CA ASP A 155 47.44 11.44 -16.12
C ASP A 155 45.93 11.14 -16.05
N SER A 156 45.22 11.20 -17.17
CA SER A 156 43.78 10.90 -17.23
C SER A 156 43.47 9.44 -16.87
N ILE A 157 44.29 8.49 -17.32
CA ILE A 157 44.17 7.07 -16.95
C ILE A 157 44.40 6.87 -15.46
N TYR A 158 45.38 7.55 -14.89
CA TYR A 158 45.65 7.47 -13.45
C TYR A 158 44.49 8.04 -12.62
N TYR A 159 43.97 9.21 -12.99
CA TYR A 159 42.84 9.82 -12.29
C TYR A 159 41.57 8.98 -12.39
N ILE A 160 41.21 8.48 -13.59
CA ILE A 160 40.01 7.65 -13.74
C ILE A 160 40.11 6.35 -12.93
N SER A 161 41.31 5.78 -12.77
CA SER A 161 41.50 4.60 -11.92
C SER A 161 41.14 4.91 -10.47
N LYS A 162 41.61 6.04 -9.92
CA LYS A 162 41.27 6.47 -8.56
C LYS A 162 39.78 6.71 -8.37
N ILE A 163 39.14 7.38 -9.33
CA ILE A 163 37.71 7.66 -9.28
C ILE A 163 36.91 6.36 -9.34
N LYS A 164 37.34 5.37 -10.14
CA LYS A 164 36.72 4.04 -10.17
C LYS A 164 36.84 3.29 -8.85
N ASP A 165 38.00 3.36 -8.19
CA ASP A 165 38.19 2.76 -6.87
C ASP A 165 37.27 3.41 -5.82
N GLU A 166 37.19 4.74 -5.81
CA GLU A 166 36.30 5.48 -4.93
C GLU A 166 34.83 5.17 -5.22
N TYR A 167 34.44 5.13 -6.49
CA TYR A 167 33.09 4.76 -6.92
C TYR A 167 32.70 3.35 -6.44
N ALA A 168 33.63 2.38 -6.51
CA ALA A 168 33.40 1.03 -6.00
C ALA A 168 33.22 1.02 -4.47
N GLN A 169 33.99 1.82 -3.73
CA GLN A 169 33.85 1.97 -2.28
C GLN A 169 32.51 2.62 -1.88
N ILE A 170 32.09 3.67 -2.59
CA ILE A 170 30.80 4.31 -2.37
C ILE A 170 29.66 3.35 -2.66
N ARG A 171 29.71 2.63 -3.79
CA ARG A 171 28.71 1.61 -4.13
C ARG A 171 28.60 0.54 -3.05
N LYS A 172 29.74 0.05 -2.54
CA LYS A 172 29.75 -0.92 -1.43
C LYS A 172 29.11 -0.33 -0.17
N SER A 173 29.48 0.90 0.19
CA SER A 173 28.92 1.60 1.36
C SER A 173 27.41 1.80 1.26
N MET A 174 26.89 2.06 0.06
CA MET A 174 25.45 2.13 -0.19
C MET A 174 24.77 0.78 0.06
N ILE A 175 25.31 -0.31 -0.50
CA ILE A 175 24.76 -1.66 -0.31
C ILE A 175 24.79 -2.07 1.17
N ASP A 176 25.89 -1.78 1.88
CA ASP A 176 26.01 -2.09 3.31
C ASP A 176 24.99 -1.30 4.15
N LEU A 177 24.77 -0.02 3.82
CA LEU A 177 23.75 0.81 4.47
C LEU A 177 22.34 0.31 4.16
N GLU A 178 22.04 0.01 2.89
CA GLU A 178 20.76 -0.56 2.46
C GLU A 178 20.42 -1.83 3.25
N ASN A 179 21.38 -2.75 3.37
CA ASN A 179 21.20 -3.99 4.13
C ASN A 179 20.99 -3.73 5.63
N TYR A 180 21.74 -2.79 6.21
CA TYR A 180 21.59 -2.42 7.61
C TYR A 180 20.19 -1.84 7.90
N GLU A 181 19.77 -0.85 7.10
CA GLU A 181 18.48 -0.18 7.24
C GLU A 181 17.32 -1.16 7.01
N ARG A 182 17.42 -2.00 5.97
CA ARG A 182 16.40 -3.03 5.66
C ARG A 182 16.16 -3.96 6.84
N LYS A 183 17.23 -4.42 7.49
CA LYS A 183 17.16 -5.36 8.61
C LYS A 183 16.36 -4.81 9.79
N GLN A 184 16.36 -3.49 9.98
CA GLN A 184 15.58 -2.82 11.03
C GLN A 184 14.18 -2.44 10.53
N PHE A 185 14.08 -1.95 9.30
CA PHE A 185 12.86 -1.43 8.71
C PHE A 185 11.79 -2.51 8.55
N ILE A 186 12.08 -3.60 7.83
CA ILE A 186 11.07 -4.59 7.42
C ILE A 186 10.35 -5.20 8.63
N PRO A 187 11.04 -5.66 9.70
CA PRO A 187 10.35 -6.20 10.87
C PRO A 187 9.48 -5.16 11.58
N LYS A 188 9.96 -3.92 11.74
CA LYS A 188 9.22 -2.85 12.41
C LYS A 188 8.00 -2.42 11.60
N PHE A 189 8.16 -2.23 10.29
CA PHE A 189 7.10 -1.90 9.35
C PHE A 189 5.98 -2.93 9.39
N ASN A 190 6.34 -4.21 9.22
CA ASN A 190 5.37 -5.30 9.16
C ASN A 190 4.62 -5.47 10.49
N LYS A 191 5.30 -5.32 11.62
CA LYS A 191 4.67 -5.33 12.94
C LYS A 191 3.65 -4.20 13.10
N LEU A 192 4.01 -2.97 12.75
CA LEU A 192 3.09 -1.82 12.86
C LEU A 192 1.92 -1.93 11.89
N ARG A 193 2.17 -2.39 10.65
CA ARG A 193 1.14 -2.71 9.66
C ARG A 193 0.12 -3.69 10.21
N GLU A 194 0.58 -4.82 10.74
CA GLU A 194 -0.31 -5.86 11.27
C GLU A 194 -1.13 -5.38 12.46
N ILE A 195 -0.50 -4.71 13.44
CA ILE A 195 -1.19 -4.22 14.63
C ILE A 195 -2.29 -3.24 14.23
N ASN A 196 -1.97 -2.28 13.37
CA ASN A 196 -2.92 -1.26 12.94
C ASN A 196 -4.04 -1.83 12.07
N LEU A 197 -3.73 -2.75 11.15
CA LEU A 197 -4.75 -3.43 10.34
C LEU A 197 -5.70 -4.27 11.19
N LYS A 198 -5.17 -5.12 12.08
CA LYS A 198 -5.99 -5.97 12.96
C LYS A 198 -6.92 -5.13 13.84
N LYS A 199 -6.42 -4.00 14.36
CA LYS A 199 -7.22 -3.06 15.17
C LYS A 199 -8.32 -2.40 14.34
N LEU A 200 -8.01 -1.93 13.13
CA LEU A 200 -8.98 -1.31 12.23
C LEU A 200 -10.05 -2.30 11.78
N GLU A 201 -9.68 -3.52 11.42
CA GLU A 201 -10.62 -4.59 11.07
C GLU A 201 -11.54 -4.91 12.24
N LYS A 202 -11.02 -4.99 13.47
CA LYS A 202 -11.85 -5.20 14.67
C LYS A 202 -12.87 -4.08 14.86
N ILE A 203 -12.49 -2.82 14.65
CA ILE A 203 -13.39 -1.67 14.72
C ILE A 203 -14.50 -1.79 13.66
N ILE A 204 -14.13 -2.05 12.41
CA ILE A 204 -15.08 -2.20 11.30
C ILE A 204 -16.05 -3.35 11.58
N ASN A 205 -15.54 -4.47 12.09
CA ASN A 205 -16.34 -5.65 12.41
C ASN A 205 -17.43 -5.34 13.44
N VAL A 206 -17.08 -4.62 14.52
CA VAL A 206 -18.04 -4.19 15.53
C VAL A 206 -19.08 -3.26 14.91
N LYS A 207 -18.65 -2.26 14.14
CA LYS A 207 -19.60 -1.29 13.56
C LYS A 207 -20.53 -1.94 12.55
N LEU A 208 -20.04 -2.88 11.73
CA LEU A 208 -20.87 -3.68 10.83
C LEU A 208 -21.91 -4.51 11.58
N TYR A 209 -21.55 -5.12 12.71
CA TYR A 209 -22.49 -5.85 13.55
C TYR A 209 -23.64 -4.96 14.06
N TYR A 210 -23.32 -3.78 14.58
CA TYR A 210 -24.35 -2.86 15.07
C TYR A 210 -25.16 -2.24 13.92
N TYR A 211 -24.53 -1.99 12.78
CA TYR A 211 -25.22 -1.51 11.59
C TYR A 211 -26.23 -2.54 11.09
N GLU A 212 -25.82 -3.80 10.98
CA GLU A 212 -26.69 -4.91 10.56
C GLU A 212 -27.92 -5.03 11.48
N LYS A 213 -27.71 -5.00 12.80
CA LYS A 213 -28.83 -5.00 13.76
C LYS A 213 -29.77 -3.82 13.59
N LEU A 214 -29.22 -2.62 13.41
CA LEU A 214 -30.03 -1.40 13.23
C LEU A 214 -30.81 -1.43 11.92
N LEU A 215 -30.19 -1.88 10.83
CA LEU A 215 -30.80 -2.02 9.52
C LEU A 215 -32.04 -2.93 9.62
N TRP A 216 -31.89 -4.11 10.21
CA TRP A 216 -32.99 -5.07 10.31
C TRP A 216 -34.08 -4.67 11.31
N LEU A 217 -33.71 -3.98 12.39
CA LEU A 217 -34.70 -3.36 13.28
C LEU A 217 -35.56 -2.35 12.51
N LYS A 218 -34.93 -1.45 11.74
CA LYS A 218 -35.64 -0.46 10.94
C LYS A 218 -36.47 -1.08 9.81
N ALA A 219 -35.95 -2.13 9.18
CA ALA A 219 -36.68 -2.90 8.18
C ALA A 219 -37.95 -3.53 8.78
N SER A 220 -37.88 -4.04 10.01
CA SER A 220 -39.03 -4.64 10.70
C SER A 220 -40.10 -3.62 11.13
N GLU A 221 -39.71 -2.36 11.31
CA GLU A 221 -40.62 -1.25 11.66
C GLU A 221 -41.31 -0.67 10.42
N SER A 222 -40.70 -0.78 9.24
CA SER A 222 -41.24 -0.26 7.98
C SER A 222 -42.49 -1.03 7.53
N TYR A 223 -43.54 -0.30 7.19
CA TYR A 223 -44.77 -0.90 6.64
C TYR A 223 -44.54 -1.47 5.24
N GLU A 224 -43.88 -0.72 4.36
CA GLU A 224 -43.63 -1.13 2.97
C GLU A 224 -42.76 -2.39 2.90
N ILE A 225 -41.71 -2.45 3.72
CA ILE A 225 -40.83 -3.62 3.77
C ILE A 225 -41.57 -4.84 4.33
N ARG A 226 -42.36 -4.69 5.39
CA ARG A 226 -43.18 -5.81 5.91
C ARG A 226 -44.15 -6.35 4.87
N LYS A 227 -44.90 -5.44 4.22
CA LYS A 227 -45.83 -5.79 3.15
C LYS A 227 -45.13 -6.51 1.99
N PHE A 228 -43.91 -6.08 1.64
CA PHE A 228 -43.11 -6.76 0.62
C PHE A 228 -42.72 -8.19 1.05
N PHE A 229 -42.26 -8.37 2.29
CA PHE A 229 -41.87 -9.69 2.82
C PHE A 229 -43.07 -10.65 2.85
N GLU A 230 -44.26 -10.17 3.24
CA GLU A 230 -45.51 -10.92 3.20
C GLU A 230 -45.90 -11.29 1.76
N ALA A 231 -45.93 -10.32 0.85
CA ALA A 231 -46.32 -10.54 -0.55
C ALA A 231 -45.36 -11.48 -1.30
N SER A 232 -44.08 -11.47 -0.91
CA SER A 232 -43.04 -12.30 -1.53
C SER A 232 -42.87 -13.67 -0.85
N ASN A 233 -43.75 -14.03 0.11
CA ASN A 233 -43.67 -15.27 0.90
C ASN A 233 -42.27 -15.54 1.46
N ILE A 234 -41.64 -14.50 2.03
CA ILE A 234 -40.31 -14.62 2.63
C ILE A 234 -40.46 -15.20 4.04
N ASP A 235 -40.26 -16.52 4.15
CA ASP A 235 -40.29 -17.21 5.44
C ASP A 235 -39.06 -16.87 6.29
N GLY A 236 -39.28 -16.26 7.47
CA GLY A 236 -38.26 -15.97 8.47
C GLY A 236 -38.38 -14.58 9.09
N GLY A 237 -37.49 -14.26 10.03
CA GLY A 237 -37.41 -12.92 10.63
C GLY A 237 -36.62 -11.92 9.78
N PHE A 238 -36.72 -10.63 10.08
CA PHE A 238 -35.89 -9.58 9.48
C PHE A 238 -34.42 -9.77 9.86
N SER A 239 -33.64 -10.39 8.98
CA SER A 239 -32.23 -10.71 9.23
C SER A 239 -31.45 -10.94 7.95
N THR A 240 -30.13 -10.79 8.03
CA THR A 240 -29.22 -11.08 6.91
C THR A 240 -29.34 -12.53 6.44
N LYS A 241 -29.60 -13.47 7.36
CA LYS A 241 -29.82 -14.89 7.03
C LYS A 241 -31.04 -15.08 6.14
N THR A 242 -32.17 -14.51 6.54
CA THR A 242 -33.44 -14.60 5.79
C THR A 242 -33.29 -13.96 4.42
N PHE A 243 -32.63 -12.80 4.36
CA PHE A 243 -32.38 -12.12 3.10
C PHE A 243 -31.48 -12.93 2.16
N ILE A 244 -30.41 -13.54 2.67
CA ILE A 244 -29.53 -14.40 1.86
C ILE A 244 -30.30 -15.63 1.37
N ASN A 245 -31.12 -16.26 2.20
CA ASN A 245 -31.94 -17.39 1.80
C ASN A 245 -32.95 -17.01 0.70
N TYR A 246 -33.60 -15.86 0.85
CA TYR A 246 -34.49 -15.32 -0.19
C TYR A 246 -33.73 -15.02 -1.48
N TYR A 247 -32.58 -14.34 -1.38
CA TYR A 247 -31.75 -14.01 -2.53
C TYR A 247 -31.31 -15.26 -3.27
N LEU A 248 -30.82 -16.27 -2.55
CA LEU A 248 -30.42 -17.58 -3.11
C LEU A 248 -31.55 -18.32 -3.83
N LYS A 249 -32.78 -18.28 -3.30
CA LYS A 249 -33.94 -18.92 -3.93
C LYS A 249 -34.32 -18.27 -5.27
N ASN A 250 -33.95 -17.00 -5.47
CA ASN A 250 -34.38 -16.19 -6.62
C ASN A 250 -33.22 -15.86 -7.59
N ILE A 251 -32.00 -16.37 -7.36
CA ILE A 251 -30.92 -16.25 -8.34
C ILE A 251 -31.13 -17.29 -9.44
N ASP A 252 -31.08 -16.83 -10.70
CA ASP A 252 -30.99 -17.68 -11.88
C ASP A 252 -29.57 -18.24 -12.02
N GLU A 253 -29.38 -19.52 -11.65
CA GLU A 253 -28.08 -20.22 -11.68
C GLU A 253 -27.40 -20.16 -13.05
N THR A 254 -28.19 -20.03 -14.12
CA THR A 254 -27.70 -19.99 -15.51
C THR A 254 -27.10 -18.64 -15.93
N LYS A 255 -27.40 -17.56 -15.19
CA LYS A 255 -26.86 -16.21 -15.43
C LYS A 255 -25.70 -15.84 -14.51
N SER A 256 -25.48 -16.61 -13.45
CA SER A 256 -24.38 -16.40 -12.50
C SER A 256 -23.13 -17.18 -12.92
N SER A 257 -22.35 -16.63 -13.85
CA SER A 257 -21.12 -17.23 -14.39
C SER A 257 -19.92 -17.26 -13.42
N ASN A 258 -20.14 -17.22 -12.09
CA ASN A 258 -19.08 -17.23 -11.08
C ASN A 258 -19.30 -18.33 -10.03
N GLY A 259 -18.65 -19.49 -10.20
CA GLY A 259 -18.65 -20.58 -9.21
C GLY A 259 -18.14 -20.15 -7.82
N ASP A 260 -17.26 -19.14 -7.78
CA ASP A 260 -16.76 -18.54 -6.54
C ASP A 260 -17.86 -17.85 -5.71
N TRP A 261 -18.92 -17.36 -6.37
CA TRP A 261 -20.04 -16.69 -5.70
C TRP A 261 -20.87 -17.64 -4.85
N TYR A 262 -21.20 -18.82 -5.38
CA TYR A 262 -21.94 -19.85 -4.64
C TYR A 262 -21.12 -20.44 -3.49
N SER A 263 -19.82 -20.64 -3.70
CA SER A 263 -18.90 -21.08 -2.64
C SER A 263 -18.84 -20.05 -1.50
N TYR A 264 -18.74 -18.76 -1.85
CA TYR A 264 -18.79 -17.66 -0.89
C TYR A 264 -20.13 -17.58 -0.14
N LEU A 265 -21.26 -17.73 -0.83
CA LEU A 265 -22.61 -17.78 -0.24
C LEU A 265 -22.75 -18.90 0.81
N LYS A 266 -22.30 -20.12 0.47
CA LYS A 266 -22.31 -21.25 1.41
C LYS A 266 -21.39 -21.04 2.60
N LYS A 267 -20.23 -20.38 2.41
CA LYS A 267 -19.32 -20.01 3.51
C LYS A 267 -19.97 -18.99 4.45
N VAL A 268 -20.66 -18.01 3.88
CA VAL A 268 -21.31 -16.93 4.63
C VAL A 268 -22.48 -17.43 5.48
N LEU A 269 -23.29 -18.38 4.99
CA LEU A 269 -24.35 -18.98 5.79
C LEU A 269 -23.82 -19.62 7.08
N LYS A 270 -22.61 -20.18 7.07
CA LYS A 270 -21.94 -20.73 8.27
C LYS A 270 -21.46 -19.67 9.27
N VAL A 271 -21.31 -18.41 8.84
CA VAL A 271 -20.92 -17.28 9.72
C VAL A 271 -22.14 -16.75 10.49
N ILE A 272 -23.35 -17.07 10.03
CA ILE A 272 -24.63 -16.59 10.58
C ILE A 272 -25.34 -17.70 11.41
N GLU A 273 -24.81 -18.93 11.44
CA GLU A 273 -25.23 -20.03 12.35
C GLU A 273 -24.56 -19.91 13.72
#